data_AF-A0A5S9MA42-F1
#
_entry.id   AF-A0A5S9MA42-F1
#
_cell.length_a   1.000
_cell.length_b   1.000
_cell.length_c   1.000
_cell.angle_alpha   90.00
_cell.angle_beta   90.00
_cell.angle_gamma   90.00
#
_symmetry.space_group_name_H-M   'P 1'
#
loop_
_entity.id
_entity.type
_entity.pdbx_description
1 polymer ?
#
loop_
_entity_poly.entity_id
_entity_poly.type
_entity_poly.pdbx_seq_one_letter_code
_entity_poly.pdbx_strand_id
1 'polypeptide(L)'
;MRDIDLHHIMPYVNEQMLIGHHLGLKGKIKTLLAEKHPKALELKQLVTDLLNEGREKKTGLRQHLCINSSLPVQTEMICIFMIPKSLTASLKRSNFQGRRSSRTAPFLIMYGKVMKTRKDYIALFAVTAGARIREVAQQFKQEGDYLKMHAVQALALELAEGLAERAHQVIRDKWGFPDPVDFTMDGKRFQAKYQGQRYSFGYPACPNLEDQEKLFKLLQPEKIGIHLTEGFMMEPEASVSAIVVSHPDARYFNVH
;
A
#
# COMPACT_ATOMS: atom_id res chain seq x y z
N MET A 1 4.82 12.51 4.44
CA MET A 1 3.49 12.68 5.03
C MET A 1 3.34 11.81 6.25
N ARG A 2 2.73 12.40 7.24
CA ARG A 2 3.24 12.28 8.56
C ARG A 2 1.99 12.70 9.42
N ASP A 3 1.25 11.76 10.01
CA ASP A 3 0.01 11.78 10.83
C ASP A 3 -1.21 12.04 10.00
N ILE A 4 -1.49 11.05 9.17
CA ILE A 4 -2.63 11.13 8.31
C ILE A 4 -3.86 10.75 9.13
N ASP A 5 -4.70 11.74 9.42
CA ASP A 5 -6.00 11.50 10.00
C ASP A 5 -6.74 10.42 9.19
N LEU A 6 -7.31 9.44 9.89
CA LEU A 6 -8.09 8.37 9.28
C LEU A 6 -9.17 8.91 8.33
N HIS A 7 -9.76 10.08 8.59
CA HIS A 7 -10.75 10.70 7.69
C HIS A 7 -10.19 10.99 6.29
N HIS A 8 -8.88 11.25 6.17
CA HIS A 8 -8.25 11.43 4.87
C HIS A 8 -7.98 10.11 4.15
N ILE A 9 -7.99 8.98 4.88
CA ILE A 9 -7.75 7.64 4.34
C ILE A 9 -9.04 6.87 4.09
N MET A 10 -10.09 7.09 4.89
CA MET A 10 -11.37 6.39 4.73
C MET A 10 -11.94 6.46 3.31
N PRO A 11 -11.84 7.57 2.55
CA PRO A 11 -12.28 7.59 1.15
C PRO A 11 -11.50 6.63 0.25
N TYR A 12 -10.31 6.19 0.64
CA TYR A 12 -9.43 5.28 -0.11
C TYR A 12 -9.62 3.81 0.24
N VAL A 13 -10.33 3.52 1.35
CA VAL A 13 -10.60 2.16 1.81
C VAL A 13 -11.61 1.48 0.87
N ASN A 14 -11.32 0.26 0.44
CA ASN A 14 -12.20 -0.49 -0.45
C ASN A 14 -13.24 -1.28 0.36
N GLU A 15 -14.45 -0.73 0.49
CA GLU A 15 -15.53 -1.40 1.22
C GLU A 15 -15.91 -2.77 0.64
N GLN A 16 -15.77 -2.94 -0.68
CA GLN A 16 -16.03 -4.22 -1.33
C GLN A 16 -15.03 -5.29 -0.88
N MET A 17 -13.76 -4.91 -0.68
CA MET A 17 -12.75 -5.82 -0.14
C MET A 17 -12.93 -6.01 1.36
N LEU A 18 -13.08 -4.93 2.13
CA LEU A 18 -13.24 -4.98 3.58
C LEU A 18 -14.44 -5.85 3.99
N ILE A 19 -15.64 -5.49 3.55
CA ILE A 19 -16.88 -6.15 3.99
C ILE A 19 -17.13 -7.42 3.16
N GLY A 20 -16.88 -7.35 1.85
CA GLY A 20 -17.23 -8.44 0.95
C GLY A 20 -16.24 -9.59 0.96
N HIS A 21 -14.95 -9.29 0.82
CA HIS A 21 -13.90 -10.29 0.76
C HIS A 21 -13.44 -10.71 2.16
N HIS A 22 -12.97 -9.75 2.98
CA HIS A 22 -12.38 -10.07 4.28
C HIS A 22 -13.41 -10.48 5.33
N LEU A 23 -14.57 -9.82 5.40
CA LEU A 23 -15.66 -10.18 6.32
C LEU A 23 -16.67 -11.16 5.72
N GLY A 24 -16.46 -11.59 4.47
CA GLY A 24 -17.17 -12.70 3.85
C GLY A 24 -18.62 -12.44 3.40
N LEU A 25 -19.07 -11.18 3.34
CA LEU A 25 -20.42 -10.87 2.86
C LEU A 25 -20.49 -10.92 1.33
N LYS A 26 -21.17 -11.94 0.79
CA LYS A 26 -21.33 -12.10 -0.66
C LYS A 26 -22.20 -11.00 -1.26
N GLY A 27 -21.80 -10.52 -2.44
CA GLY A 27 -22.55 -9.55 -3.25
C GLY A 27 -21.82 -8.22 -3.44
N LYS A 28 -22.48 -7.28 -4.15
CA LYS A 28 -21.98 -5.92 -4.32
C LYS A 28 -22.32 -5.10 -3.07
N ILE A 29 -21.32 -4.81 -2.25
CA ILE A 29 -21.50 -4.16 -0.94
C ILE A 29 -22.22 -2.82 -1.08
N LYS A 30 -21.86 -2.03 -2.09
CA LYS A 30 -22.51 -0.73 -2.37
C LYS A 30 -24.02 -0.86 -2.62
N THR A 31 -24.44 -1.88 -3.36
CA THR A 31 -25.85 -2.16 -3.63
C THR A 31 -26.55 -2.61 -2.35
N LEU A 32 -25.95 -3.55 -1.62
CA LEU A 32 -26.50 -4.05 -0.36
C LEU A 32 -26.68 -2.95 0.70
N LEU A 33 -25.74 -2.01 0.78
CA LEU A 33 -25.85 -0.85 1.68
C LEU A 33 -26.97 0.11 1.24
N ALA A 34 -27.10 0.36 -0.07
CA ALA A 34 -28.18 1.20 -0.61
C ALA A 34 -29.58 0.59 -0.36
N GLU A 35 -29.68 -0.73 -0.45
CA GLU A 35 -30.89 -1.51 -0.17
C GLU A 35 -31.14 -1.75 1.33
N LYS A 36 -30.26 -1.23 2.21
CA LYS A 36 -30.33 -1.42 3.66
C LYS A 36 -30.32 -2.89 4.08
N HIS A 37 -29.56 -3.72 3.38
CA HIS A 37 -29.41 -5.13 3.71
C HIS A 37 -28.94 -5.30 5.17
N PRO A 38 -29.66 -6.05 6.03
CA PRO A 38 -29.41 -6.08 7.47
C PRO A 38 -27.96 -6.41 7.83
N LYS A 39 -27.40 -7.46 7.21
CA LYS A 39 -26.02 -7.88 7.50
C LYS A 39 -24.97 -6.88 6.99
N ALA A 40 -25.26 -6.17 5.91
CA ALA A 40 -24.34 -5.17 5.36
C ALA A 40 -24.26 -3.97 6.30
N LEU A 41 -25.40 -3.53 6.83
CA LEU A 41 -25.48 -2.46 7.82
C LEU A 41 -24.81 -2.87 9.14
N GLU A 42 -25.03 -4.09 9.62
CA GLU A 42 -24.39 -4.62 10.83
C GLU A 42 -22.86 -4.60 10.71
N LEU A 43 -22.30 -5.14 9.61
CA LEU A 43 -20.85 -5.14 9.40
C LEU A 43 -20.29 -3.73 9.17
N LYS A 44 -21.05 -2.85 8.49
CA LYS A 44 -20.66 -1.45 8.33
C LYS A 44 -20.65 -0.70 9.65
N GLN A 45 -21.61 -0.98 10.52
CA GLN A 45 -21.67 -0.42 11.87
C GLN A 45 -20.50 -0.93 12.71
N LEU A 46 -20.23 -2.23 12.69
CA LEU A 46 -19.06 -2.83 13.35
C LEU A 46 -17.75 -2.14 12.95
N VAL A 47 -17.52 -1.95 11.65
CA VAL A 47 -16.32 -1.23 11.15
C VAL A 47 -16.30 0.22 11.66
N THR A 48 -17.45 0.89 11.67
CA THR A 48 -17.58 2.27 12.16
C THR A 48 -17.30 2.35 13.66
N ASP A 49 -17.78 1.40 14.44
CA ASP A 49 -17.56 1.30 15.88
C ASP A 49 -16.08 1.05 16.17
N LEU A 50 -15.42 0.13 15.45
CA LEU A 50 -13.97 -0.09 15.58
C LEU A 50 -13.16 1.18 15.27
N LEU A 51 -13.55 1.92 14.23
CA LEU A 51 -12.92 3.21 13.90
C LEU A 51 -13.14 4.25 15.00
N ASN A 52 -14.31 4.27 15.64
CA ASN A 52 -14.65 5.20 16.72
C ASN A 52 -13.99 4.82 18.05
N GLU A 53 -13.99 3.54 18.43
CA GLU A 53 -13.24 3.01 19.57
C GLU A 53 -11.75 3.35 19.44
N GLY A 54 -11.22 3.30 18.21
CA GLY A 54 -9.90 3.79 17.85
C GLY A 54 -9.66 5.27 18.14
N ARG A 55 -10.70 6.10 18.02
CA ARG A 55 -10.63 7.55 18.26
C ARG A 55 -10.75 7.92 19.73
N GLU A 56 -11.61 7.24 20.49
CA GLU A 56 -11.99 7.59 21.86
C GLU A 56 -10.97 7.10 22.91
N LYS A 57 -10.33 5.95 22.68
CA LYS A 57 -9.23 5.44 23.53
C LYS A 57 -7.95 6.27 23.30
N LYS A 58 -7.94 7.49 23.85
CA LYS A 58 -6.81 8.46 23.87
C LYS A 58 -5.51 7.94 24.50
N THR A 59 -5.45 6.68 24.94
CA THR A 59 -4.25 6.01 25.46
C THR A 59 -3.94 4.66 24.78
N GLY A 60 -4.74 4.21 23.80
CA GLY A 60 -4.62 2.87 23.20
C GLY A 60 -4.57 2.80 21.68
N LEU A 61 -5.23 3.73 20.99
CA LEU A 61 -5.28 3.73 19.51
C LEU A 61 -4.86 5.07 18.91
N ARG A 62 -4.58 6.08 19.75
CA ARG A 62 -4.17 7.43 19.35
C ARG A 62 -2.67 7.68 19.29
N GLN A 63 -1.82 6.65 19.29
CA GLN A 63 -0.37 6.86 19.32
C GLN A 63 0.47 6.00 18.38
N HIS A 64 -0.08 5.32 17.37
CA HIS A 64 0.73 4.56 16.40
C HIS A 64 0.42 4.79 14.91
N LEU A 65 -0.44 5.75 14.61
CA LEU A 65 -0.14 6.72 13.55
C LEU A 65 0.27 7.97 14.35
N CYS A 66 1.57 8.11 14.65
CA CYS A 66 2.11 9.33 15.24
C CYS A 66 3.12 9.91 14.26
N ILE A 67 3.09 11.22 14.14
CA ILE A 67 3.82 12.27 13.44
C ILE A 67 3.36 13.56 14.11
N ASN A 68 4.08 13.89 15.18
CA ASN A 68 4.03 15.25 15.68
C ASN A 68 5.41 15.86 15.90
N SER A 69 5.47 17.11 15.46
CA SER A 69 6.32 18.23 15.89
C SER A 69 6.89 18.04 17.30
N SER A 70 8.16 17.68 17.48
CA SER A 70 9.33 18.55 17.30
C SER A 70 10.56 17.74 16.85
N LEU A 71 10.30 16.50 16.40
CA LEU A 71 11.20 15.51 15.82
C LEU A 71 10.28 14.59 14.99
N PRO A 72 9.77 15.03 13.84
CA PRO A 72 8.37 14.73 13.56
C PRO A 72 8.23 13.53 12.63
N VAL A 73 8.55 12.27 12.97
CA VAL A 73 8.19 10.90 12.38
C VAL A 73 8.33 10.43 10.89
N GLN A 74 9.37 9.70 10.48
CA GLN A 74 9.62 9.33 9.06
C GLN A 74 8.55 8.54 8.27
N THR A 75 7.77 9.19 7.39
CA THR A 75 7.87 8.70 6.00
C THR A 75 9.26 9.03 5.52
N GLU A 76 10.10 8.03 5.32
CA GLU A 76 11.02 8.10 4.19
C GLU A 76 10.19 7.85 2.94
N MET A 77 9.55 8.92 2.46
CA MET A 77 9.46 9.06 1.03
C MET A 77 10.87 9.44 0.61
N ILE A 78 11.73 8.45 0.41
CA ILE A 78 12.91 8.75 -0.39
C ILE A 78 12.40 8.90 -1.81
N CYS A 79 12.07 10.14 -2.17
CA CYS A 79 12.27 10.55 -3.54
C CYS A 79 13.78 10.49 -3.77
N ILE A 80 14.27 9.34 -4.22
CA ILE A 80 15.59 9.31 -4.84
C ILE A 80 15.41 10.04 -6.16
N PHE A 81 15.76 11.32 -6.17
CA PHE A 81 16.12 11.98 -7.39
C PHE A 81 17.49 11.42 -7.80
N MET A 82 17.51 10.82 -8.99
CA MET A 82 18.64 10.15 -9.66
C MET A 82 18.83 8.69 -9.30
N ILE A 83 18.67 7.81 -10.28
CA ILE A 83 19.33 6.50 -10.30
C ILE A 83 20.84 6.76 -10.10
N PRO A 84 21.45 6.42 -8.96
CA PRO A 84 22.90 6.49 -8.84
C PRO A 84 23.48 5.43 -9.79
N LYS A 85 24.58 5.73 -10.50
CA LYS A 85 25.27 4.74 -11.36
C LYS A 85 25.53 3.40 -10.65
N SER A 86 25.63 3.40 -9.31
CA SER A 86 25.79 2.22 -8.47
C SER A 86 24.54 1.34 -8.39
N LEU A 87 23.32 1.91 -8.37
CA LEU A 87 22.08 1.12 -8.44
C LEU A 87 21.91 0.53 -9.85
N THR A 88 22.34 1.27 -10.87
CA THR A 88 22.47 0.72 -12.23
C THR A 88 23.45 -0.45 -12.27
N ALA A 89 24.52 -0.43 -11.45
CA ALA A 89 25.53 -1.50 -11.41
C ALA A 89 25.11 -2.71 -10.56
N SER A 90 24.37 -2.52 -9.46
CA SER A 90 23.85 -3.61 -8.63
C SER A 90 22.63 -4.29 -9.26
N LEU A 91 21.72 -3.53 -9.91
CA LEU A 91 20.64 -4.10 -10.75
C LEU A 91 21.17 -4.71 -12.05
N LYS A 92 22.31 -4.24 -12.58
CA LYS A 92 23.05 -4.94 -13.66
C LYS A 92 23.68 -6.25 -13.23
N ARG A 93 23.96 -6.44 -11.92
CA ARG A 93 24.63 -7.63 -11.38
C ARG A 93 23.68 -8.69 -10.83
N SER A 94 22.42 -8.36 -10.57
CA SER A 94 21.38 -9.38 -10.41
C SER A 94 21.16 -10.02 -11.78
N ASN A 95 21.87 -11.11 -12.04
CA ASN A 95 21.65 -12.01 -13.15
C ASN A 95 20.21 -12.55 -13.07
N PHE A 96 19.25 -11.81 -13.62
CA PHE A 96 17.98 -12.37 -14.07
C PHE A 96 18.28 -13.20 -15.32
N GLN A 97 18.93 -14.35 -15.13
CA GLN A 97 19.13 -15.37 -16.16
C GLN A 97 17.81 -16.11 -16.40
N GLY A 98 16.83 -15.40 -16.97
CA GLY A 98 15.67 -15.97 -17.63
C GLY A 98 15.92 -16.00 -19.14
N ARG A 99 15.80 -17.18 -19.73
CA ARG A 99 16.20 -17.55 -21.09
C ARG A 99 15.84 -16.55 -22.17
N ARG A 100 16.77 -16.43 -23.14
CA ARG A 100 16.58 -15.88 -24.49
C ARG A 100 15.28 -16.40 -25.11
N SER A 101 14.20 -15.64 -25.03
CA SER A 101 13.14 -15.67 -26.01
C SER A 101 13.02 -14.27 -26.62
N SER A 102 13.04 -14.25 -27.95
CA SER A 102 12.96 -13.06 -28.78
C SER A 102 11.58 -12.40 -28.64
N ARG A 103 11.40 -11.59 -27.60
CA ARG A 103 10.49 -10.44 -27.48
C ARG A 103 10.60 -9.90 -26.04
N THR A 104 11.37 -8.82 -25.89
CA THR A 104 11.31 -7.85 -24.78
C THR A 104 11.43 -8.43 -23.36
N ALA A 105 12.67 -8.51 -22.87
CA ALA A 105 12.95 -8.83 -21.46
C ALA A 105 12.27 -7.83 -20.49
N PRO A 106 11.74 -8.27 -19.34
CA PRO A 106 10.73 -7.56 -18.54
C PRO A 106 11.21 -6.33 -17.76
N PHE A 107 12.52 -6.06 -17.70
CA PHE A 107 13.03 -4.77 -17.24
C PHE A 107 13.06 -3.72 -18.35
N LEU A 108 12.98 -4.12 -19.62
CA LEU A 108 13.08 -3.22 -20.76
C LEU A 108 11.82 -2.37 -20.98
N ILE A 109 10.75 -2.48 -20.21
CA ILE A 109 9.64 -1.50 -20.24
C ILE A 109 9.79 -0.46 -19.13
N MET A 110 10.52 -0.78 -18.06
CA MET A 110 11.05 0.21 -17.13
C MET A 110 12.24 1.00 -17.72
N TYR A 111 12.89 0.46 -18.76
CA TYR A 111 14.03 1.09 -19.45
C TYR A 111 13.79 1.41 -20.95
N GLY A 112 12.63 1.04 -21.52
CA GLY A 112 12.41 0.94 -22.98
C GLY A 112 12.24 2.26 -23.72
N LYS A 113 12.09 3.33 -22.96
CA LYS A 113 12.15 4.70 -23.44
C LYS A 113 12.87 5.61 -22.46
N VAL A 114 13.84 5.07 -21.72
CA VAL A 114 14.93 5.92 -21.24
C VAL A 114 15.73 6.28 -22.49
N MET A 115 15.24 7.29 -23.21
CA MET A 115 16.01 7.93 -24.27
C MET A 115 17.38 8.18 -23.66
N LYS A 116 18.43 7.67 -24.30
CA LYS A 116 19.84 7.71 -23.82
C LYS A 116 20.34 9.11 -23.42
N THR A 117 19.52 10.14 -23.61
CA THR A 117 19.76 11.56 -23.37
C THR A 117 18.85 12.20 -22.31
N ARG A 118 17.85 11.50 -21.74
CA ARG A 118 16.96 12.04 -20.69
C ARG A 118 17.08 11.26 -19.38
N LYS A 119 17.24 12.00 -18.28
CA LYS A 119 17.17 11.45 -16.91
C LYS A 119 15.74 10.94 -16.65
N ASP A 120 15.62 9.71 -16.16
CA ASP A 120 14.35 9.13 -15.75
C ASP A 120 14.32 8.90 -14.23
N TYR A 121 13.13 8.80 -13.66
CA TYR A 121 12.91 8.81 -12.21
C TYR A 121 11.93 7.72 -11.78
N ILE A 122 12.21 7.15 -10.61
CA ILE A 122 11.28 6.29 -9.89
C ILE A 122 11.04 6.90 -8.51
N ALA A 123 9.91 6.57 -7.90
CA ALA A 123 9.66 6.86 -6.50
C ALA A 123 9.53 5.55 -5.73
N LEU A 124 9.92 5.57 -4.46
CA LEU A 124 9.85 4.43 -3.56
C LEU A 124 9.04 4.85 -2.33
N PHE A 125 8.21 3.97 -1.80
CA PHE A 125 7.53 4.22 -0.54
C PHE A 125 7.30 2.95 0.26
N ALA A 126 7.14 3.13 1.58
CA ALA A 126 6.60 2.15 2.51
C ALA A 126 5.57 2.85 3.41
N VAL A 127 4.45 2.18 3.68
CA VAL A 127 3.36 2.64 4.56
C VAL A 127 2.91 1.50 5.45
N THR A 128 2.32 1.83 6.59
CA THR A 128 1.77 0.85 7.53
C THR A 128 0.55 1.41 8.25
N ALA A 129 -0.40 0.53 8.59
CA ALA A 129 -1.50 0.84 9.51
C ALA A 129 -1.06 0.81 10.99
N GLY A 130 0.19 0.40 11.28
CA GLY A 130 0.80 0.42 12.59
C GLY A 130 0.79 -0.94 13.32
N ALA A 131 1.70 -1.11 14.28
CA ALA A 131 1.96 -2.39 14.95
C ALA A 131 0.89 -2.82 15.98
N ARG A 132 0.12 -1.87 16.54
CA ARG A 132 -0.82 -2.13 17.64
C ARG A 132 -2.07 -2.91 17.24
N ILE A 133 -2.33 -3.07 15.94
CA ILE A 133 -3.43 -3.90 15.45
C ILE A 133 -3.32 -5.33 15.98
N ARG A 134 -2.09 -5.85 16.10
CA ARG A 134 -1.84 -7.18 16.66
C ARG A 134 -2.26 -7.29 18.12
N GLU A 135 -1.93 -6.27 18.93
CA GLU A 135 -2.32 -6.19 20.34
C GLU A 135 -3.84 -6.14 20.49
N VAL A 136 -4.50 -5.26 19.72
CA VAL A 136 -5.97 -5.10 19.76
C VAL A 136 -6.69 -6.36 19.30
N ALA A 137 -6.21 -7.01 18.24
CA ALA A 137 -6.74 -8.29 17.79
C ALA A 137 -6.58 -9.37 18.89
N GLN A 138 -5.43 -9.39 19.58
CA GLN A 138 -5.19 -10.33 20.68
C GLN A 138 -6.10 -10.07 21.90
N GLN A 139 -6.41 -8.80 22.20
CA GLN A 139 -7.38 -8.45 23.24
C GLN A 139 -8.77 -8.98 22.90
N PHE A 140 -9.28 -8.70 21.70
CA PHE A 140 -10.58 -9.24 21.26
C PHE A 140 -10.60 -10.78 21.28
N LYS A 141 -9.49 -11.43 20.91
CA LYS A 141 -9.36 -12.89 21.02
C LYS A 141 -9.48 -13.38 22.46
N GLN A 142 -8.84 -12.70 23.41
CA GLN A 142 -8.90 -13.05 24.84
C GLN A 142 -10.29 -12.83 25.43
N GLU A 143 -11.02 -11.82 24.94
CA GLU A 143 -12.41 -11.52 25.30
C GLU A 143 -13.42 -12.45 24.61
N GLY A 144 -12.97 -13.29 23.66
CA GLY A 144 -13.84 -14.18 22.89
C GLY A 144 -14.59 -13.50 21.74
N ASP A 145 -14.28 -12.23 21.44
CA ASP A 145 -14.88 -11.47 20.33
C ASP A 145 -14.10 -11.69 19.03
N TYR A 146 -14.25 -12.90 18.48
CA TYR A 146 -13.59 -13.29 17.23
C TYR A 146 -14.01 -12.45 16.03
N LEU A 147 -15.25 -11.94 16.02
CA LEU A 147 -15.73 -11.09 14.94
C LEU A 147 -15.01 -9.74 14.95
N LYS A 148 -14.90 -9.07 16.12
CA LYS A 148 -14.09 -7.84 16.24
C LYS A 148 -12.63 -8.08 15.95
N MET A 149 -12.05 -9.21 16.40
CA MET A 149 -10.67 -9.60 16.08
C MET A 149 -10.44 -9.64 14.57
N HIS A 150 -11.27 -10.39 13.83
CA HIS A 150 -11.13 -10.49 12.38
C HIS A 150 -11.40 -9.15 11.68
N ALA A 151 -12.39 -8.39 12.16
CA ALA A 151 -12.72 -7.10 11.58
C ALA A 151 -11.63 -6.04 11.77
N VAL A 152 -10.95 -5.99 12.93
CA VAL A 152 -9.86 -5.04 13.14
C VAL A 152 -8.63 -5.38 12.29
N GLN A 153 -8.34 -6.67 12.10
CA GLN A 153 -7.25 -7.12 11.22
C GLN A 153 -7.56 -6.79 9.75
N ALA A 154 -8.77 -7.09 9.29
CA ALA A 154 -9.22 -6.76 7.94
C ALA A 154 -9.19 -5.24 7.68
N LEU A 155 -9.69 -4.46 8.65
CA LEU A 155 -9.67 -3.00 8.58
C LEU A 155 -8.22 -2.47 8.46
N ALA A 156 -7.28 -3.04 9.20
CA ALA A 156 -5.88 -2.62 9.14
C ALA A 156 -5.25 -2.86 7.75
N LEU A 157 -5.51 -4.02 7.14
CA LEU A 157 -5.02 -4.32 5.78
C LEU A 157 -5.56 -3.30 4.78
N GLU A 158 -6.86 -3.02 4.84
CA GLU A 158 -7.51 -2.07 3.93
C GLU A 158 -7.10 -0.61 4.18
N LEU A 159 -6.79 -0.25 5.43
CA LEU A 159 -6.19 1.05 5.75
C LEU A 159 -4.78 1.18 5.17
N ALA A 160 -3.96 0.12 5.23
CA ALA A 160 -2.62 0.12 4.63
C ALA A 160 -2.68 0.26 3.11
N GLU A 161 -3.62 -0.41 2.44
CA GLU A 161 -3.87 -0.26 1.00
C GLU A 161 -4.40 1.14 0.65
N GLY A 162 -5.33 1.67 1.44
CA GLY A 162 -5.83 3.04 1.28
C GLY A 162 -4.71 4.09 1.43
N LEU A 163 -3.81 3.89 2.39
CA LEU A 163 -2.60 4.70 2.57
C LEU A 163 -1.66 4.60 1.36
N ALA A 164 -1.45 3.39 0.84
CA ALA A 164 -0.61 3.17 -0.33
C ALA A 164 -1.18 3.86 -1.57
N GLU A 165 -2.50 3.83 -1.75
CA GLU A 165 -3.18 4.53 -2.83
C GLU A 165 -3.08 6.05 -2.67
N ARG A 166 -3.29 6.57 -1.46
CA ARG A 166 -3.11 8.00 -1.19
C ARG A 166 -1.67 8.44 -1.45
N ALA A 167 -0.68 7.66 -1.01
CA ALA A 167 0.73 7.93 -1.26
C ALA A 167 1.03 7.94 -2.76
N HIS A 168 0.51 6.96 -3.50
CA HIS A 168 0.65 6.90 -4.95
C HIS A 168 0.03 8.12 -5.63
N GLN A 169 -1.18 8.52 -5.25
CA GLN A 169 -1.79 9.74 -5.78
C GLN A 169 -0.93 10.98 -5.51
N VAL A 170 -0.45 11.17 -4.27
CA VAL A 170 0.42 12.32 -3.94
C VAL A 170 1.70 12.33 -4.79
N ILE A 171 2.25 11.15 -5.10
CA ILE A 171 3.39 11.03 -6.02
C ILE A 171 3.01 11.50 -7.43
N ARG A 172 1.86 11.06 -7.97
CA ARG A 172 1.36 11.50 -9.29
C ARG A 172 1.12 13.02 -9.35
N ASP A 173 0.49 13.57 -8.31
CA ASP A 173 0.24 15.00 -8.16
C ASP A 173 1.56 15.79 -8.21
N LYS A 174 2.59 15.31 -7.46
CA LYS A 174 3.92 15.92 -7.43
C LYS A 174 4.71 15.78 -8.72
N TRP A 175 4.47 14.72 -9.48
CA TRP A 175 5.07 14.53 -10.80
C TRP A 175 4.38 15.32 -11.91
N GLY A 176 3.30 16.04 -11.60
CA GLY A 176 2.64 16.96 -12.53
C GLY A 176 1.59 16.30 -13.42
N PHE A 177 1.09 15.11 -13.06
CA PHE A 177 -0.04 14.46 -13.71
C PHE A 177 -1.10 14.06 -12.67
N PRO A 178 -1.74 15.03 -12.01
CA PRO A 178 -2.78 14.75 -11.02
C PRO A 178 -3.98 14.05 -11.67
N ASP A 179 -4.71 13.29 -10.85
CA ASP A 179 -5.94 12.66 -11.30
C ASP A 179 -7.02 13.74 -11.64
N PRO A 180 -7.84 13.55 -12.68
CA PRO A 180 -8.89 14.50 -13.04
C PRO A 180 -9.99 14.58 -11.96
N VAL A 181 -10.77 15.66 -11.96
CA VAL A 181 -11.81 15.93 -10.95
C VAL A 181 -12.88 14.83 -10.90
N ASP A 182 -13.15 14.16 -12.02
CA ASP A 182 -14.12 13.06 -12.15
C ASP A 182 -13.50 11.68 -11.84
N PHE A 183 -12.30 11.63 -11.25
CA PHE A 183 -11.59 10.38 -10.96
C PHE A 183 -12.09 9.74 -9.66
N THR A 184 -13.05 8.83 -9.78
CA THR A 184 -13.68 8.15 -8.65
C THR A 184 -12.93 6.89 -8.22
N MET A 185 -13.10 6.52 -6.94
CA MET A 185 -12.54 5.29 -6.36
C MET A 185 -13.04 4.04 -7.08
N ASP A 186 -14.36 3.83 -7.10
CA ASP A 186 -15.03 2.63 -7.64
C ASP A 186 -14.89 2.47 -9.17
N GLY A 187 -14.74 3.58 -9.90
CA GLY A 187 -14.79 3.58 -11.36
C GLY A 187 -13.43 3.58 -12.05
N LYS A 188 -12.43 4.23 -11.43
CA LYS A 188 -11.11 4.44 -12.06
C LYS A 188 -9.96 4.03 -11.15
N ARG A 189 -9.99 4.39 -9.86
CA ARG A 189 -8.82 4.20 -8.98
C ARG A 189 -8.58 2.74 -8.59
N PHE A 190 -9.61 2.02 -8.13
CA PHE A 190 -9.46 0.58 -7.82
C PHE A 190 -9.17 -0.27 -9.07
N GLN A 191 -9.41 0.26 -10.27
CA GLN A 191 -9.08 -0.38 -11.54
C GLN A 191 -7.70 0.05 -12.08
N ALA A 192 -6.91 0.78 -11.29
CA ALA A 192 -5.60 1.31 -11.65
C ALA A 192 -5.58 2.07 -13.00
N LYS A 193 -6.64 2.84 -13.31
CA LYS A 193 -6.79 3.63 -14.55
C LYS A 193 -6.07 4.98 -14.53
N TYR A 194 -5.10 5.17 -13.64
CA TYR A 194 -4.26 6.36 -13.56
C TYR A 194 -2.98 6.20 -14.41
N GLN A 195 -2.26 7.30 -14.65
CA GLN A 195 -0.95 7.27 -15.27
C GLN A 195 0.11 6.72 -14.29
N GLY A 196 1.02 5.89 -14.79
CA GLY A 196 2.06 5.25 -13.99
C GLY A 196 1.56 4.04 -13.22
N GLN A 197 2.48 3.29 -12.61
CA GLN A 197 2.13 2.11 -11.81
C GLN A 197 3.03 1.96 -10.58
N ARG A 198 2.50 1.27 -9.56
CA ARG A 198 3.26 0.84 -8.39
C ARG A 198 3.42 -0.67 -8.36
N TYR A 199 4.62 -1.16 -8.09
CA TYR A 199 4.96 -2.57 -8.04
C TYR A 199 5.53 -2.92 -6.67
N SER A 200 5.07 -4.03 -6.10
CA SER A 200 5.51 -4.55 -4.81
C SER A 200 6.16 -5.92 -5.01
N PHE A 201 7.17 -6.24 -4.21
CA PHE A 201 7.80 -7.56 -4.24
C PHE A 201 6.84 -8.63 -3.71
N GLY A 202 6.94 -9.85 -4.24
CA GLY A 202 6.00 -10.96 -4.01
C GLY A 202 4.79 -10.99 -4.97
N TYR A 203 4.64 -9.98 -5.83
CA TYR A 203 3.57 -9.94 -6.85
C TYR A 203 4.07 -10.41 -8.23
N PRO A 204 3.19 -10.76 -9.19
CA PRO A 204 3.58 -11.34 -10.48
C PRO A 204 4.62 -10.55 -11.29
N ALA A 205 4.62 -9.21 -11.17
CA ALA A 205 5.60 -8.35 -11.85
C ALA A 205 6.98 -8.31 -11.15
N CYS A 206 7.03 -8.65 -9.86
CA CYS A 206 8.21 -8.63 -9.00
C CYS A 206 8.16 -9.85 -8.05
N PRO A 207 8.27 -11.09 -8.55
CA PRO A 207 7.91 -12.29 -7.77
C PRO A 207 8.88 -12.62 -6.63
N ASN A 208 10.13 -12.18 -6.70
CA ASN A 208 11.14 -12.48 -5.70
C ASN A 208 10.93 -11.61 -4.46
N LEU A 209 10.44 -12.21 -3.37
CA LEU A 209 10.17 -11.48 -2.12
C LEU A 209 11.46 -10.95 -1.44
N GLU A 210 12.57 -11.69 -1.53
CA GLU A 210 13.88 -11.29 -0.97
C GLU A 210 14.39 -9.95 -1.49
N ASP A 211 13.97 -9.53 -2.70
CA ASP A 211 14.34 -8.24 -3.26
C ASP A 211 13.79 -7.06 -2.45
N GLN A 212 12.85 -7.32 -1.52
CA GLN A 212 12.36 -6.34 -0.56
C GLN A 212 13.47 -5.81 0.36
N GLU A 213 14.51 -6.58 0.66
CA GLU A 213 15.69 -6.08 1.40
C GLU A 213 16.36 -4.90 0.71
N LYS A 214 16.39 -4.91 -0.64
CA LYS A 214 16.97 -3.82 -1.43
C LYS A 214 16.15 -2.54 -1.25
N LEU A 215 14.83 -2.68 -1.22
CA LEU A 215 13.91 -1.57 -0.97
C LEU A 215 14.07 -1.05 0.46
N PHE A 216 14.18 -1.93 1.46
CA PHE A 216 14.38 -1.58 2.86
C PHE A 216 15.71 -0.88 3.09
N LYS A 217 16.79 -1.35 2.48
CA LYS A 217 18.10 -0.69 2.57
C LYS A 217 18.07 0.75 2.05
N LEU A 218 17.25 1.00 1.03
CA LEU A 218 17.03 2.35 0.52
C LEU A 218 16.14 3.13 1.48
N LEU A 219 14.90 2.67 1.71
CA LEU A 219 13.83 3.40 2.40
C LEU A 219 13.92 3.46 3.93
N GLN A 220 14.74 2.60 4.54
CA GLN A 220 14.88 2.42 5.99
C GLN A 220 13.53 2.50 6.75
N PRO A 221 12.53 1.67 6.38
CA PRO A 221 11.17 1.77 6.91
C PRO A 221 11.07 1.29 8.37
N GLU A 222 12.16 0.79 8.95
CA GLU A 222 12.28 0.54 10.39
C GLU A 222 12.02 1.82 11.21
N LYS A 223 12.24 3.00 10.61
CA LYS A 223 11.92 4.30 11.21
C LYS A 223 10.41 4.54 11.41
N ILE A 224 9.56 3.77 10.73
CA ILE A 224 8.09 3.70 10.97
C ILE A 224 7.67 2.35 11.55
N GLY A 225 8.61 1.60 12.12
CA GLY A 225 8.33 0.33 12.78
C GLY A 225 7.92 -0.79 11.83
N ILE A 226 8.30 -0.69 10.55
CA ILE A 226 8.17 -1.81 9.60
C ILE A 226 9.51 -2.54 9.55
N HIS A 227 9.48 -3.83 9.83
CA HIS A 227 10.63 -4.73 9.80
C HIS A 227 10.41 -5.85 8.79
N LEU A 228 11.49 -6.51 8.36
CA LEU A 228 11.40 -7.76 7.63
C LEU A 228 11.56 -8.94 8.58
N THR A 229 10.69 -9.92 8.42
CA THR A 229 10.84 -11.25 9.02
C THR A 229 11.99 -12.01 8.33
N GLU A 230 12.41 -13.14 8.89
CA GLU A 230 13.39 -14.04 8.26
C GLU A 230 12.95 -14.51 6.86
N GLY A 231 11.63 -14.60 6.63
CA GLY A 231 11.05 -14.94 5.33
C GLY A 231 10.81 -13.73 4.40
N PHE A 232 11.41 -12.57 4.69
CA PHE A 232 11.26 -11.32 3.94
C PHE A 232 9.83 -10.76 3.87
N MET A 233 8.89 -11.24 4.70
CA MET A 233 7.58 -10.58 4.85
C MET A 233 7.70 -9.35 5.73
N MET A 234 6.89 -8.32 5.46
CA MET A 234 6.82 -7.12 6.31
C MET A 234 6.06 -7.38 7.61
N GLU A 235 6.61 -6.92 8.72
CA GLU A 235 5.95 -6.85 10.02
C GLU A 235 5.89 -5.38 10.47
N PRO A 236 4.70 -4.83 10.78
CA PRO A 236 3.39 -5.49 10.80
C PRO A 236 2.88 -5.85 9.41
N GLU A 237 2.07 -6.91 9.33
CA GLU A 237 1.50 -7.44 8.07
C GLU A 237 0.67 -6.40 7.30
N ALA A 238 -0.02 -5.51 8.02
CA ALA A 238 -0.75 -4.39 7.46
C ALA A 238 0.19 -3.25 7.02
N SER A 239 1.11 -3.59 6.11
CA SER A 239 2.09 -2.69 5.51
C SER A 239 2.17 -2.89 4.01
N VAL A 240 2.47 -1.82 3.28
CA VAL A 240 2.65 -1.85 1.82
C VAL A 240 3.93 -1.12 1.48
N SER A 241 4.78 -1.73 0.66
CA SER A 241 5.97 -1.10 0.10
C SER A 241 5.98 -1.25 -1.41
N ALA A 242 6.32 -0.19 -2.14
CA ALA A 242 6.29 -0.25 -3.60
C ALA A 242 7.35 0.62 -4.29
N ILE A 243 7.69 0.19 -5.51
CA ILE A 243 8.39 0.96 -6.54
C ILE A 243 7.34 1.59 -7.44
N VAL A 244 7.41 2.90 -7.63
CA VAL A 244 6.49 3.67 -8.47
C VAL A 244 7.20 4.16 -9.71
N VAL A 245 6.58 3.96 -10.86
CA VAL A 245 7.05 4.44 -12.16
C VAL A 245 6.01 5.40 -12.76
N SER A 246 6.49 6.45 -13.43
CA SER A 246 5.64 7.53 -13.98
C SER A 246 5.20 7.30 -15.43
N HIS A 247 5.76 6.28 -16.10
CA HIS A 247 5.60 6.10 -17.55
C HIS A 247 4.12 5.83 -17.93
N PRO A 248 3.57 6.50 -18.95
CA PRO A 248 2.15 6.37 -19.31
C PRO A 248 1.76 4.98 -19.82
N ASP A 249 2.72 4.25 -20.38
CA ASP A 249 2.53 2.86 -20.82
C ASP A 249 2.84 1.81 -19.74
N ALA A 250 3.13 2.24 -18.49
CA ALA A 250 3.35 1.29 -17.40
C ALA A 250 2.06 0.49 -17.12
N ARG A 251 2.17 -0.83 -17.08
CA ARG A 251 1.06 -1.75 -16.81
C ARG A 251 1.51 -2.84 -15.85
N TYR A 252 0.57 -3.46 -15.15
CA TYR A 252 0.83 -4.73 -14.47
C TYR A 252 1.05 -5.83 -15.52
N PHE A 253 2.00 -6.72 -15.26
CA PHE A 253 2.34 -7.85 -16.12
C PHE A 253 2.78 -9.04 -15.25
N ASN A 254 2.76 -10.23 -15.83
CA ASN A 254 3.33 -11.43 -15.22
C ASN A 254 4.71 -11.68 -15.83
N VAL A 255 5.69 -12.01 -14.99
CA VAL A 255 7.03 -12.41 -15.44
C VAL A 255 7.06 -13.87 -15.94
N HIS A 256 6.04 -14.66 -15.59
CA HIS A 256 5.87 -16.06 -15.98
C HIS A 256 4.88 -16.25 -17.14
#